data_AF-A0A920K4K5-F1
#
_entry.id   AF-A0A920K4K5-F1
#
_cell.length_a   1.000
_cell.length_b   1.000
_cell.length_c   1.000
_cell.angle_alpha   90.00
_cell.angle_beta   90.00
_cell.angle_gamma   90.00
#
_symmetry.space_group_name_H-M   'P 1'
#
loop_
_entity.id
_entity.type
_entity.pdbx_description
1 polymer ?
#
loop_
_entity_poly.entity_id
_entity_poly.type
_entity_poly.pdbx_seq_one_letter_code
_entity_poly.pdbx_strand_id
1 'polypeptide(L)'
;MKVQLSLERLNESLEQKRKQFDLAFKAKKKKLLQGDELPPGVLKMVKVNIAVKRRLQPGDKMAGRHGNKGVVSRIVPVEDMPYMADGRPVDVVLNPLGVPSRMNVGTNS
;
A
#
# COMPACT_ATOMS: atom_id res chain seq x y z
N MET A 1 10.54 -31.38 -42.79
CA MET A 1 10.21 -29.99 -43.22
C MET A 1 9.51 -29.13 -42.15
N LYS A 2 8.45 -29.57 -41.44
CA LYS A 2 7.75 -28.71 -40.44
C LYS A 2 8.61 -28.23 -39.25
N VAL A 3 9.62 -29.02 -38.85
CA VAL A 3 10.52 -28.69 -37.72
C VAL A 3 11.53 -27.59 -38.08
N GLN A 4 12.09 -27.60 -39.30
CA GLN A 4 13.00 -26.56 -39.79
C GLN A 4 12.31 -25.18 -39.85
N LEU A 5 11.08 -25.15 -40.35
CA LEU A 5 10.27 -23.92 -40.41
C LEU A 5 9.96 -23.35 -39.00
N SER A 6 9.78 -24.22 -38.00
CA SER A 6 9.55 -23.78 -36.61
C SER A 6 10.83 -23.22 -35.97
N LEU A 7 11.99 -23.82 -36.25
CA LEU A 7 13.28 -23.34 -35.76
C LEU A 7 13.65 -21.98 -36.35
N GLU A 8 13.40 -21.77 -37.65
CA GLU A 8 13.61 -20.46 -38.28
C GLU A 8 12.72 -19.37 -37.67
N ARG A 9 11.43 -19.65 -37.48
CA ARG A 9 10.49 -18.71 -36.82
C ARG A 9 10.88 -18.39 -35.37
N LEU A 10 11.41 -19.37 -34.64
CA LEU A 10 11.91 -19.17 -33.28
C LEU A 10 13.15 -18.27 -33.30
N ASN A 11 14.09 -18.50 -34.22
CA ASN A 11 15.28 -17.66 -34.36
C ASN A 11 14.91 -16.22 -34.76
N GLU A 12 14.00 -16.03 -35.71
CA GLU A 12 13.49 -14.69 -36.06
C GLU A 12 12.81 -13.99 -34.88
N SER A 13 12.00 -14.71 -34.11
CA SER A 13 11.36 -14.16 -32.90
C SER A 13 12.38 -13.76 -31.84
N LEU A 14 13.45 -14.55 -31.67
CA LEU A 14 14.54 -14.24 -30.75
C LEU A 14 15.34 -13.01 -31.20
N GLU A 15 15.62 -12.89 -32.49
CA GLU A 15 16.29 -11.71 -33.05
C GLU A 15 15.44 -10.44 -32.93
N GLN A 16 14.14 -10.54 -33.20
CA GLN A 16 13.21 -9.43 -33.02
C GLN A 16 13.15 -9.00 -31.55
N LYS A 17 13.04 -9.94 -30.61
CA LYS A 17 13.07 -9.64 -29.17
C LYS A 17 14.40 -9.00 -28.75
N ARG A 18 15.53 -9.47 -29.28
CA ARG A 18 16.86 -8.87 -29.04
C ARG A 18 16.90 -7.41 -29.51
N LYS A 19 16.49 -7.16 -30.76
CA LYS A 19 16.42 -5.80 -31.32
C LYS A 19 15.50 -4.89 -30.50
N GLN A 20 14.35 -5.40 -30.08
CA GLN A 20 13.39 -4.66 -29.27
C GLN A 20 13.95 -4.33 -27.88
N PHE A 21 14.66 -5.28 -27.27
CA PHE A 21 15.36 -5.08 -26.00
C PHE A 21 16.47 -4.03 -26.12
N ASP A 22 17.29 -4.10 -27.18
CA ASP A 22 18.37 -3.14 -27.43
C ASP A 22 17.84 -1.72 -27.67
N LEU A 23 16.73 -1.59 -28.39
CA LEU A 23 16.03 -0.31 -28.58
C LEU A 23 15.51 0.25 -27.26
N ALA A 24 14.83 -0.58 -26.45
CA ALA A 24 14.33 -0.18 -25.14
C ALA A 24 15.47 0.20 -24.20
N PHE A 25 16.58 -0.54 -24.22
CA PHE A 25 17.77 -0.27 -23.44
C PHE A 25 18.42 1.06 -23.84
N LYS A 26 18.61 1.31 -25.15
CA LYS A 26 19.11 2.59 -25.67
C LYS A 26 18.21 3.76 -25.28
N ALA A 27 16.90 3.60 -25.38
CA ALA A 27 15.93 4.63 -24.99
C ALA A 27 15.99 4.95 -23.49
N LYS A 28 16.04 3.91 -22.63
CA LYS A 28 16.14 4.08 -21.18
C LYS A 28 17.48 4.70 -20.76
N LYS A 29 18.58 4.30 -21.40
CA LYS A 29 19.91 4.90 -21.19
C LYS A 29 19.92 6.37 -21.58
N LYS A 30 19.32 6.73 -22.72
CA LYS A 30 19.20 8.14 -23.15
C LYS A 30 18.42 8.97 -22.13
N LYS A 31 17.29 8.46 -21.61
CA LYS A 31 16.49 9.14 -20.58
C LYS A 31 17.23 9.32 -19.26
N LEU A 32 18.06 8.37 -18.85
CA LEU A 32 18.85 8.47 -17.62
C LEU A 32 20.01 9.48 -17.73
N LEU A 33 20.55 9.67 -18.93
CA LEU A 33 21.67 10.60 -19.19
C LEU A 33 21.20 12.02 -19.50
N GLN A 34 19.97 12.16 -19.99
CA GLN A 34 19.37 13.47 -20.20
C GLN A 34 19.17 14.12 -18.83
N GLY A 35 19.73 15.32 -18.63
CA GLY A 35 19.64 16.04 -17.36
C GLY A 35 18.18 16.31 -17.00
N ASP A 36 17.87 16.20 -15.70
CA ASP A 36 16.55 16.55 -15.18
C ASP A 36 16.27 18.05 -15.40
N GLU A 37 15.05 18.40 -15.80
CA GLU A 37 14.63 19.79 -15.86
C GLU A 37 14.54 20.35 -14.44
N LEU A 38 15.46 21.26 -14.12
CA LEU A 38 15.50 21.99 -12.86
C LEU A 38 14.82 23.36 -13.02
N PRO A 39 14.11 23.86 -11.99
CA PRO A 39 13.59 25.23 -11.99
C PRO A 39 14.73 26.26 -12.16
N PRO A 40 14.44 27.46 -12.71
CA PRO A 40 15.45 28.49 -12.88
C PRO A 40 16.10 28.86 -11.54
N GLY A 41 17.43 28.89 -11.51
CA GLY A 41 18.23 29.19 -10.32
C GLY A 41 18.62 27.99 -9.45
N VAL A 42 18.16 26.77 -9.76
CA VAL A 42 18.54 25.54 -9.04
C VAL A 42 19.65 24.80 -9.77
N LEU A 43 20.82 24.67 -9.13
CA LEU A 43 21.98 23.95 -9.70
C LEU A 43 21.93 22.44 -9.48
N LYS A 44 21.39 21.97 -8.33
CA LYS A 44 21.31 20.55 -7.98
C LYS A 44 20.12 20.29 -7.06
N MET A 45 19.40 19.20 -7.29
CA MET A 45 18.28 18.76 -6.44
C MET A 45 18.58 17.38 -5.85
N VAL A 46 18.29 17.20 -4.56
CA VAL A 46 18.43 15.92 -3.86
C VAL A 46 17.10 15.57 -3.21
N LYS A 47 16.53 14.41 -3.55
CA LYS A 47 15.29 13.90 -2.95
C LYS A 47 15.64 12.80 -1.94
N VAL A 48 15.30 13.00 -0.67
CA VAL A 48 15.46 12.00 0.40
C VAL A 48 14.08 11.48 0.80
N ASN A 49 13.82 10.21 0.50
CA ASN A 49 12.56 9.55 0.89
C ASN A 49 12.75 8.89 2.25
N ILE A 50 12.03 9.36 3.27
CA ILE A 50 12.05 8.79 4.62
C ILE A 50 10.77 8.00 4.84
N ALA A 51 10.90 6.72 5.19
CA ALA A 51 9.78 5.90 5.63
C ALA A 51 9.71 5.92 7.16
N VAL A 52 8.56 6.31 7.71
CA VAL A 52 8.31 6.30 9.15
C VAL A 52 7.11 5.41 9.45
N LYS A 53 7.26 4.49 10.41
CA LYS A 53 6.15 3.72 10.95
C LYS A 53 5.49 4.52 12.06
N ARG A 54 4.25 4.96 11.86
CA ARG A 54 3.45 5.65 12.89
C ARG A 54 2.72 4.63 13.74
N ARG A 55 2.78 4.80 15.06
CA ARG A 55 1.98 4.04 16.03
C ARG A 55 0.63 4.73 16.21
N LEU A 56 -0.38 3.97 16.62
CA LEU A 56 -1.71 4.49 16.94
C LEU A 56 -1.62 5.43 18.15
N GLN A 57 -2.28 6.59 18.07
CA GLN A 57 -2.33 7.58 19.12
C GLN A 57 -3.78 7.96 19.46
N PRO A 58 -4.05 8.43 20.69
CA PRO A 58 -5.31 9.09 20.99
C PRO A 58 -5.54 10.26 20.03
N GLY A 59 -6.75 10.36 19.49
CA GLY A 59 -7.07 11.32 18.42
C GLY A 59 -7.03 10.73 17.01
N ASP A 60 -6.49 9.53 16.81
CA ASP A 60 -6.54 8.87 15.51
C ASP A 60 -7.98 8.48 15.14
N LYS A 61 -8.37 8.78 13.90
CA LYS A 61 -9.69 8.43 13.38
C LYS A 61 -9.69 6.99 12.90
N MET A 62 -10.65 6.21 13.41
CA MET A 62 -10.88 4.82 13.04
C MET A 62 -12.28 4.67 12.46
N ALA A 63 -12.43 3.81 11.46
CA ALA A 63 -13.74 3.47 10.90
C ALA A 63 -13.85 1.96 10.78
N GLY A 64 -14.97 1.40 11.24
CA GLY A 64 -15.28 0.00 11.03
C GLY A 64 -16.02 -0.23 9.71
N ARG A 65 -16.15 -1.50 9.34
CA ARG A 65 -16.72 -1.94 8.06
C ARG A 65 -18.23 -1.68 7.93
N HIS A 66 -18.91 -1.42 9.04
CA HIS A 66 -20.36 -1.18 9.11
C HIS A 66 -20.70 0.32 9.23
N GLY A 67 -19.80 1.21 8.79
CA GLY A 67 -20.04 2.65 8.78
C GLY A 67 -19.99 3.34 10.15
N ASN A 68 -19.58 2.61 11.19
CA ASN A 68 -19.22 3.15 12.50
C ASN A 68 -17.90 3.92 12.38
N LYS A 69 -17.94 5.25 12.58
CA LYS A 69 -16.76 6.12 12.60
C LYS A 69 -16.52 6.53 14.05
N GLY A 70 -15.29 6.46 14.51
CA GLY A 70 -14.90 6.86 15.86
C GLY A 70 -13.51 7.48 15.88
N VAL A 71 -13.19 8.14 16.97
CA VAL A 71 -11.85 8.64 17.27
C VAL A 71 -11.35 7.87 18.49
N VAL A 72 -10.08 7.43 18.48
CA VAL A 72 -9.48 6.76 19.63
C VAL A 72 -9.46 7.75 20.80
N SER A 73 -10.20 7.46 21.86
CA SER A 73 -10.31 8.35 23.03
C SER A 73 -9.12 8.20 23.98
N ARG A 74 -8.80 6.97 24.39
CA ARG A 74 -7.72 6.68 25.32
C ARG A 74 -7.14 5.28 25.05
N ILE A 75 -5.83 5.15 25.21
CA ILE A 75 -5.15 3.85 25.24
C ILE A 75 -4.94 3.53 26.72
N VAL A 76 -5.54 2.45 27.20
CA VAL A 76 -5.44 1.99 28.59
C VAL A 76 -4.55 0.75 28.66
N PRO A 77 -3.88 0.50 29.80
CA PRO A 77 -3.11 -0.72 29.97
C PRO A 77 -4.04 -1.93 30.10
N VAL A 78 -3.48 -3.13 29.96
CA VAL A 78 -4.27 -4.37 29.87
C VAL A 78 -4.99 -4.68 31.18
N GLU A 79 -4.38 -4.33 32.32
CA GLU A 79 -4.95 -4.50 33.66
C GLU A 79 -6.32 -3.85 33.85
N ASP A 80 -6.58 -2.71 33.20
CA ASP A 80 -7.81 -1.92 33.33
C ASP A 80 -8.91 -2.36 32.35
N MET A 81 -8.62 -3.28 31.44
CA MET A 81 -9.59 -3.74 30.45
C MET A 81 -10.55 -4.78 31.04
N PRO A 82 -11.82 -4.82 30.60
CA PRO A 82 -12.72 -5.90 30.94
C PRO A 82 -12.18 -7.25 30.47
N TYR A 83 -12.37 -8.28 31.29
CA TYR A 83 -11.92 -9.65 31.02
C TYR A 83 -13.09 -10.57 30.70
N MET A 84 -12.86 -11.52 29.80
CA MET A 84 -13.76 -12.64 29.55
C MET A 84 -13.64 -13.71 30.65
N ALA A 85 -14.59 -14.65 30.72
CA ALA A 85 -14.61 -15.71 31.72
C ALA A 85 -13.39 -16.65 31.69
N ASP A 86 -12.66 -16.65 30.58
CA ASP A 86 -11.40 -17.39 30.38
C ASP A 86 -10.15 -16.55 30.67
N GLY A 87 -10.31 -15.33 31.19
CA GLY A 87 -9.23 -14.42 31.55
C GLY A 87 -8.65 -13.59 30.41
N ARG A 88 -9.23 -13.64 29.19
CA ARG A 88 -8.75 -12.82 28.07
C ARG A 88 -9.27 -11.37 28.17
N PRO A 89 -8.39 -10.34 28.10
CA PRO A 89 -8.80 -8.94 28.07
C PRO A 89 -9.41 -8.58 26.72
N VAL A 90 -10.32 -7.61 26.72
CA VAL A 90 -10.94 -7.06 25.50
C VAL A 90 -10.02 -6.00 24.85
N ASP A 91 -9.80 -6.09 23.54
CA ASP A 91 -8.95 -5.14 22.80
C ASP A 91 -9.60 -3.75 22.57
N VAL A 92 -10.92 -3.71 22.34
CA VAL A 92 -11.65 -2.48 22.02
C VAL A 92 -13.00 -2.47 22.71
N VAL A 93 -13.28 -1.40 23.46
CA VAL A 93 -14.59 -1.15 24.07
C VAL A 93 -15.32 -0.09 23.24
N LEU A 94 -16.50 -0.43 22.74
CA LEU A 94 -17.36 0.46 21.96
C LEU A 94 -18.59 0.86 22.77
N ASN A 95 -19.07 2.09 22.57
CA ASN A 95 -20.31 2.55 23.19
C ASN A 95 -21.51 1.88 22.49
N PRO A 96 -22.34 1.09 23.20
CA PRO A 96 -23.47 0.40 22.60
C PRO A 96 -24.56 1.35 22.09
N LEU A 97 -24.65 2.59 22.58
CA LEU A 97 -25.65 3.57 22.10
C LEU A 97 -25.45 3.99 20.63
N GLY A 98 -24.26 3.77 20.07
CA GLY A 98 -23.97 4.06 18.67
C GLY A 98 -24.53 3.05 17.67
N VAL A 99 -24.98 1.88 18.14
CA VAL A 99 -25.46 0.77 17.30
C VAL A 99 -26.98 0.82 17.03
N PRO A 100 -27.85 1.19 17.99
CA PRO A 100 -29.30 1.33 17.73
C PRO A 100 -29.65 2.59 16.93
N SER A 101 -28.91 3.69 17.13
CA SER A 101 -29.21 4.98 16.47
C SER A 101 -28.96 4.95 14.96
N ARG A 102 -28.06 4.08 14.50
CA ARG A 102 -27.85 3.76 13.09
C ARG A 102 -28.26 2.31 12.93
N MET A 103 -29.50 2.04 12.54
CA MET A 103 -30.09 0.70 12.35
C MET A 103 -29.19 -0.27 11.54
N ASN A 104 -28.12 -0.76 12.16
CA ASN A 104 -27.01 -1.50 11.58
C ASN A 104 -27.03 -2.89 12.22
N VAL A 105 -28.01 -3.69 11.79
CA VAL A 105 -28.29 -5.02 12.32
C VAL A 105 -27.14 -6.02 12.06
N GLY A 106 -26.20 -5.68 11.18
CA GLY A 106 -25.05 -6.52 10.82
C GLY A 106 -23.84 -6.45 11.76
N THR A 107 -23.88 -5.69 12.85
CA THR A 107 -22.73 -5.58 13.78
C THR A 107 -22.60 -6.75 14.75
N ASN A 108 -23.66 -7.55 14.90
CA ASN A 108 -23.77 -8.64 15.89
C ASN A 108 -23.68 -10.05 15.26
N SER A 109 -23.28 -10.18 14.00
CA SER A 109 -23.16 -11.47 13.31
C SER A 109 -21.77 -11.73 12.75
#